data_AF-A0A7W5GUU3-F1
#
_entry.id   AF-A0A7W5GUU3-F1
#
_cell.length_a   1.000
_cell.length_b   1.000
_cell.length_c   1.000
_cell.angle_alpha   90.00
_cell.angle_beta   90.00
_cell.angle_gamma   90.00
#
_symmetry.space_group_name_H-M   'P 1'
#
loop_
_entity.id
_entity.type
_entity.pdbx_description
1 polymer ?
#
loop_
_entity_poly.entity_id
_entity_poly.type
_entity_poly.pdbx_seq_one_letter_code
_entity_poly.pdbx_strand_id
1 'polypeptide(L)'
;MKQAFAKTLSLASLALPMLASAQTSDAATGQAAAPAQNLTANVSLTTNYKFRGQDQDVLGRNDFAKTSWFKPAIQGGLDYAFGDSGFYVGNWNSSVNWLKGNSVEMDFYGGYKFKAGVLDLDVGVYQYYYPGSTAGNTTEIYGGASWSDERIGTFAGKYSWTVSKDYFNYAGHQGGSGLDGQNTSYLNLSYSKEIFPKLTFKTAVGYTFLTSDIRSLGYRSYFDYNVGASYDFGSGLSLTGSVQGATEQAAFNLIAEPGVVINGIPFGVTAFSPNKPRFILMLTKTL
;
A
#
# COMPACT_ATOMS: atom_id res chain seq x y z
N MET A 1 -50.09 -12.49 -2.21
CA MET A 1 -49.15 -11.53 -1.60
C MET A 1 -47.74 -12.01 -1.90
N LYS A 2 -47.00 -11.28 -2.74
CA LYS A 2 -45.63 -11.61 -3.14
C LYS A 2 -44.68 -10.92 -2.16
N GLN A 3 -43.90 -11.67 -1.39
CA GLN A 3 -42.85 -11.13 -0.54
C GLN A 3 -41.63 -10.81 -1.41
N ALA A 4 -41.19 -9.56 -1.38
CA ALA A 4 -40.02 -9.07 -2.10
C ALA A 4 -38.74 -9.40 -1.32
N PHE A 5 -37.82 -10.10 -1.98
CA PHE A 5 -36.44 -10.29 -1.52
C PHE A 5 -35.70 -8.95 -1.64
N ALA A 6 -35.22 -8.41 -0.52
CA ALA A 6 -34.31 -7.27 -0.51
C ALA A 6 -32.90 -7.75 -0.92
N LYS A 7 -32.35 -7.17 -2.00
CA LYS A 7 -30.95 -7.34 -2.41
C LYS A 7 -30.07 -6.48 -1.48
N THR A 8 -29.28 -7.11 -0.63
CA THR A 8 -28.22 -6.46 0.15
C THR A 8 -26.89 -6.59 -0.61
N LEU A 9 -26.35 -5.46 -1.08
CA LEU A 9 -25.06 -5.40 -1.75
C LEU A 9 -23.97 -5.06 -0.72
N SER A 10 -23.27 -6.07 -0.20
CA SER A 10 -22.11 -5.89 0.68
C SER A 10 -20.84 -5.77 -0.15
N LEU A 11 -20.25 -4.56 -0.20
CA LEU A 11 -18.86 -4.34 -0.62
C LEU A 11 -17.96 -4.39 0.62
N ALA A 12 -17.29 -5.53 0.81
CA ALA A 12 -16.17 -5.66 1.74
C ALA A 12 -14.88 -5.69 0.92
N SER A 13 -13.93 -4.84 1.27
CA SER A 13 -12.75 -4.61 0.46
C SER A 13 -11.50 -4.52 1.34
N LEU A 14 -10.44 -5.15 0.84
CA LEU A 14 -9.28 -5.66 1.56
C LEU A 14 -7.98 -4.94 1.15
N ALA A 15 -7.44 -4.09 2.05
CA ALA A 15 -6.06 -3.60 2.12
C ALA A 15 -5.39 -3.01 0.84
N LEU A 16 -5.87 -1.83 0.44
CA LEU A 16 -5.21 -0.52 0.16
C LEU A 16 -6.35 0.53 0.34
N PRO A 17 -6.16 1.82 0.70
CA PRO A 17 -7.15 2.63 1.42
C PRO A 17 -8.55 2.58 0.80
N MET A 18 -9.35 1.64 1.30
CA MET A 18 -10.68 1.37 0.80
C MET A 18 -11.63 2.25 1.60
N LEU A 19 -11.99 3.36 0.97
CA LEU A 19 -13.15 4.15 1.31
C LEU A 19 -14.29 3.63 0.43
N ALA A 20 -15.13 2.78 1.02
CA ALA A 20 -16.44 2.49 0.47
C ALA A 20 -17.32 3.73 0.69
N SER A 21 -17.80 4.35 -0.39
CA SER A 21 -18.81 5.39 -0.33
C SER A 21 -20.17 4.77 -0.03
N ALA A 22 -20.71 5.03 1.17
CA ALA A 22 -22.13 4.86 1.42
C ALA A 22 -22.87 6.05 0.78
N GLN A 23 -23.52 5.85 -0.37
CA GLN A 23 -24.43 6.85 -0.94
C GLN A 23 -25.79 6.76 -0.24
N THR A 24 -26.07 7.74 0.62
CA THR A 24 -27.44 8.09 1.01
C THR A 24 -28.10 8.79 -0.18
N SER A 25 -29.26 8.28 -0.60
CA SER A 25 -30.12 8.93 -1.57
C SER A 25 -30.68 10.23 -0.98
N ASP A 26 -30.41 11.36 -1.64
CA ASP A 26 -31.26 12.54 -1.55
C ASP A 26 -31.38 13.20 -2.93
N ALA A 27 -32.61 13.53 -3.28
CA ALA A 27 -33.00 14.13 -4.54
C ALA A 27 -32.75 15.65 -4.53
N ALA A 28 -32.10 16.19 -5.57
CA ALA A 28 -32.46 17.45 -6.24
C ALA A 28 -31.44 17.88 -7.32
N THR A 29 -31.95 17.96 -8.56
CA THR A 29 -31.65 18.91 -9.65
C THR A 29 -30.25 19.52 -9.79
N GLY A 30 -29.49 19.01 -10.76
CA GLY A 30 -28.29 19.65 -11.31
C GLY A 30 -27.49 18.63 -12.12
N GLN A 31 -27.65 18.64 -13.44
CA GLN A 31 -27.10 17.62 -14.34
C GLN A 31 -25.59 17.84 -14.56
N ALA A 32 -24.79 17.56 -13.52
CA ALA A 32 -23.43 17.09 -13.72
C ALA A 32 -23.53 15.60 -14.06
N ALA A 33 -22.84 15.15 -15.11
CA ALA A 33 -22.74 13.73 -15.41
C ALA A 33 -22.27 13.02 -14.14
N ALA A 34 -23.14 12.21 -13.54
CA ALA A 34 -22.74 11.34 -12.45
C ALA A 34 -21.52 10.55 -12.93
N PRO A 35 -20.45 10.40 -12.14
CA PRO A 35 -19.39 9.47 -12.49
C PRO A 35 -20.06 8.15 -12.86
N ALA A 36 -19.59 7.49 -13.94
CA ALA A 36 -20.07 6.15 -14.25
C ALA A 36 -20.04 5.36 -12.93
N GLN A 37 -21.13 4.68 -12.55
CA GLN A 37 -21.26 4.06 -11.21
C GLN A 37 -20.14 3.06 -10.87
N ASN A 38 -19.33 2.75 -11.88
CA ASN A 38 -18.21 1.85 -11.89
C ASN A 38 -16.85 2.53 -11.69
N LEU A 39 -16.77 3.86 -11.79
CA LEU A 39 -15.54 4.65 -11.67
C LEU A 39 -15.49 5.31 -10.30
N THR A 40 -14.43 5.03 -9.54
CA THR A 40 -14.17 5.69 -8.26
C THR A 40 -12.79 6.31 -8.27
N ALA A 41 -12.61 7.44 -7.61
CA ALA A 41 -11.32 8.10 -7.52
C ALA A 41 -11.00 8.54 -6.09
N ASN A 42 -9.71 8.71 -5.79
CA ASN A 42 -9.28 9.30 -4.53
C ASN A 42 -8.00 10.13 -4.67
N VAL A 43 -7.81 11.05 -3.73
CA VAL A 43 -6.57 11.79 -3.53
C VAL A 43 -6.29 11.91 -2.04
N SER A 44 -5.04 11.75 -1.64
CA SER A 44 -4.60 11.82 -0.26
C SER A 44 -3.33 12.65 -0.10
N LEU A 45 -3.25 13.35 1.03
CA LEU A 45 -2.01 13.94 1.53
C LEU A 45 -1.62 13.20 2.81
N THR A 46 -0.40 12.68 2.86
CA THR A 46 0.13 11.97 4.03
C THR A 46 1.41 12.61 4.54
N THR A 47 1.67 12.54 5.85
CA THR A 47 2.92 13.02 6.47
C THR A 47 4.13 12.20 6.08
N ASN A 48 3.93 10.95 5.68
CA ASN A 48 4.91 10.03 5.11
C ASN A 48 4.19 8.86 4.42
N TYR A 49 4.79 8.30 3.37
CA TYR A 49 4.32 7.08 2.73
C TYR A 49 5.20 5.90 3.14
N LYS A 50 4.56 4.84 3.67
CA LYS A 50 5.21 3.55 3.92
C LYS A 50 4.56 2.46 3.07
N PHE A 51 5.39 1.71 2.36
CA PHE A 51 5.01 0.49 1.65
C PHE A 51 5.59 -0.70 2.41
N ARG A 52 4.75 -1.65 2.84
CA ARG A 52 5.13 -2.82 3.67
C ARG A 52 6.03 -2.41 4.85
N GLY A 53 5.68 -1.33 5.54
CA GLY A 53 6.44 -0.83 6.69
C GLY A 53 7.76 -0.11 6.37
N GLN A 54 8.08 0.14 5.10
CA GLN A 54 9.30 0.84 4.67
C GLN A 54 8.98 2.23 4.10
N ASP A 55 9.67 3.28 4.56
CA ASP A 55 9.56 4.65 4.03
C ASP A 55 9.85 4.70 2.52
N GLN A 56 9.01 5.43 1.77
CA GLN A 56 9.10 5.56 0.31
C GLN A 56 9.64 6.92 -0.14
N ASP A 57 9.98 7.80 0.79
CA ASP A 57 10.85 8.94 0.54
C ASP A 57 12.05 8.81 1.47
N VAL A 58 13.22 8.43 0.95
CA VAL A 58 14.43 8.19 1.75
C VAL A 58 15.65 8.89 1.20
N LEU A 59 15.73 9.24 -0.09
CA LEU A 59 16.93 9.87 -0.64
C LEU A 59 16.90 11.40 -0.46
N GLY A 60 18.00 11.95 0.04
CA GLY A 60 18.28 13.38 0.11
C GLY A 60 18.86 13.93 -1.19
N ARG A 61 19.08 15.25 -1.26
CA ARG A 61 19.69 15.91 -2.43
C ARG A 61 21.15 15.53 -2.68
N ASN A 62 21.78 14.93 -1.68
CA ASN A 62 23.18 14.51 -1.66
C ASN A 62 23.33 12.98 -1.82
N ASP A 63 22.30 12.29 -2.32
CA ASP A 63 22.22 10.83 -2.45
C ASP A 63 22.31 10.03 -1.12
N PHE A 64 22.36 10.70 0.03
CA PHE A 64 22.30 10.07 1.37
C PHE A 64 20.89 10.08 1.96
N ALA A 65 20.67 9.25 2.96
CA ALA A 65 19.36 9.04 3.54
C ALA A 65 18.83 10.26 4.32
N LYS A 66 17.59 10.68 4.02
CA LYS A 66 16.81 11.63 4.82
C LYS A 66 16.49 11.02 6.19
N THR A 67 16.85 11.73 7.25
CA THR A 67 16.55 11.33 8.64
C THR A 67 15.25 11.93 9.18
N SER A 68 14.73 12.98 8.52
CA SER A 68 13.48 13.65 8.89
C SER A 68 12.32 12.65 9.03
N TRP A 69 11.47 12.87 10.03
CA TRP A 69 10.26 12.08 10.23
C TRP A 69 9.11 12.55 9.34
N PHE A 70 9.11 13.82 8.94
CA PHE A 70 8.11 14.42 8.07
C PHE A 70 8.64 14.46 6.64
N LYS A 71 8.04 13.63 5.79
CA LYS A 71 8.43 13.40 4.39
C LYS A 71 7.15 13.21 3.58
N PRO A 72 6.37 14.29 3.39
CA PRO A 72 5.00 14.19 2.94
C PRO A 72 4.91 13.62 1.52
N ALA A 73 3.82 12.91 1.26
CA ALA A 73 3.52 12.38 -0.06
C ALA A 73 2.10 12.75 -0.49
N ILE A 74 1.93 13.00 -1.78
CA ILE A 74 0.62 13.04 -2.41
C ILE A 74 0.36 11.68 -3.06
N GLN A 75 -0.84 11.17 -2.84
CA GLN A 75 -1.26 9.86 -3.31
C GLN A 75 -2.62 9.97 -3.97
N GLY A 76 -2.94 9.07 -4.89
CA GLY A 76 -4.26 9.04 -5.48
C GLY A 76 -4.43 7.91 -6.47
N GLY A 77 -5.68 7.57 -6.74
CA GLY A 77 -6.00 6.48 -7.64
C GLY A 77 -7.33 6.64 -8.36
N LEU A 78 -7.49 5.80 -9.37
CA LEU A 78 -8.67 5.68 -10.21
C LEU A 78 -8.96 4.19 -10.43
N ASP A 79 -10.17 3.77 -10.12
CA ASP A 79 -10.63 2.39 -10.19
C ASP A 79 -11.85 2.27 -11.08
N TYR A 80 -11.88 1.28 -11.96
CA TYR A 80 -13.01 0.96 -12.81
C TYR A 80 -13.45 -0.51 -12.64
N ALA A 81 -14.69 -0.71 -12.19
CA ALA A 81 -15.33 -2.02 -12.12
C ALA A 81 -16.15 -2.31 -13.39
N PHE A 82 -16.03 -3.51 -13.97
CA PHE A 82 -16.79 -3.88 -15.15
C PHE A 82 -18.20 -4.37 -14.78
N GLY A 83 -19.01 -3.48 -14.20
CA GLY A 83 -20.35 -3.77 -13.69
C GLY A 83 -20.33 -4.97 -12.73
N ASP A 84 -21.31 -5.87 -12.88
CA ASP A 84 -21.46 -7.07 -12.05
C ASP A 84 -20.57 -8.24 -12.49
N SER A 85 -19.67 -8.05 -13.47
CA SER A 85 -18.86 -9.16 -14.00
C SER A 85 -17.86 -9.70 -12.98
N GLY A 86 -17.45 -8.89 -12.00
CA GLY A 86 -16.37 -9.18 -11.05
C GLY A 86 -14.99 -8.70 -11.52
N PHE A 87 -14.81 -8.41 -12.81
CA PHE A 87 -13.57 -7.84 -13.32
C PHE A 87 -13.42 -6.37 -12.93
N TYR A 88 -12.18 -5.94 -12.71
CA TYR A 88 -11.83 -4.54 -12.48
C TYR A 88 -10.42 -4.24 -12.97
N VAL A 89 -10.17 -2.95 -13.19
CA VAL A 89 -8.84 -2.38 -13.42
C VAL A 89 -8.70 -1.12 -12.59
N GLY A 90 -7.48 -0.76 -12.23
CA GLY A 90 -7.22 0.48 -11.55
C GLY A 90 -5.77 0.91 -11.66
N ASN A 91 -5.55 2.14 -11.22
CA ASN A 91 -4.23 2.72 -11.07
C ASN A 91 -4.16 3.50 -9.77
N TRP A 92 -3.04 3.35 -9.07
CA TRP A 92 -2.70 4.13 -7.90
C TRP A 92 -1.34 4.76 -8.08
N ASN A 93 -1.13 5.96 -7.56
CA ASN A 93 0.14 6.66 -7.68
C ASN A 93 0.51 7.34 -6.36
N SER A 94 1.81 7.48 -6.14
CA SER A 94 2.34 8.31 -5.05
C SER A 94 3.63 8.99 -5.45
N SER A 95 3.86 10.19 -4.91
CA SER A 95 5.21 10.75 -4.89
C SER A 95 6.13 9.88 -4.03
N VAL A 96 7.31 9.56 -4.54
CA VAL A 96 8.33 8.72 -3.90
C VAL A 96 9.72 9.26 -4.20
N ASN A 97 10.73 8.89 -3.40
CA ASN A 97 12.13 9.15 -3.70
C ASN A 97 13.02 8.20 -2.91
N TRP A 98 13.16 6.97 -3.39
CA TRP A 98 13.87 5.90 -2.70
C TRP A 98 14.87 5.15 -3.60
N LEU A 99 14.80 5.36 -4.91
CA LEU A 99 15.83 4.98 -5.88
C LEU A 99 16.25 6.22 -6.67
N LYS A 100 17.53 6.26 -7.05
CA LYS A 100 18.02 7.33 -7.92
C LYS A 100 17.20 7.37 -9.21
N GLY A 101 16.64 8.54 -9.50
CA GLY A 101 15.82 8.78 -10.69
C GLY A 101 14.31 8.55 -10.51
N ASN A 102 13.84 7.97 -9.39
CA ASN A 102 12.38 7.87 -9.16
C ASN A 102 11.84 9.13 -8.45
N SER A 103 10.66 9.57 -8.89
CA SER A 103 9.91 10.66 -8.25
C SER A 103 8.43 10.32 -8.05
N VAL A 104 7.95 9.30 -8.77
CA VAL A 104 6.57 8.81 -8.76
C VAL A 104 6.61 7.28 -8.81
N GLU A 105 5.75 6.67 -8.03
CA GLU A 105 5.31 5.29 -8.16
C GLU A 105 3.96 5.29 -8.89
N MET A 106 3.83 4.44 -9.89
CA MET A 106 2.59 4.19 -10.62
C MET A 106 2.28 2.70 -10.55
N ASP A 107 1.24 2.35 -9.83
CA ASP A 107 0.78 0.98 -9.70
C ASP A 107 -0.38 0.78 -10.65
N PHE A 108 -0.24 -0.14 -11.60
CA PHE A 108 -1.33 -0.58 -12.45
C PHE A 108 -1.79 -1.94 -11.97
N TYR A 109 -3.09 -2.14 -11.87
CA TYR A 109 -3.62 -3.41 -11.43
C TYR A 109 -4.93 -3.76 -12.11
N GLY A 110 -5.21 -5.05 -12.09
CA GLY A 110 -6.47 -5.61 -12.51
C GLY A 110 -6.67 -6.96 -11.88
N GLY A 111 -7.92 -7.38 -11.81
CA GLY A 111 -8.26 -8.62 -11.14
C GLY A 111 -9.71 -9.02 -11.32
N TYR A 112 -10.09 -10.04 -10.57
CA TYR A 112 -11.40 -10.63 -10.57
C TYR A 112 -11.86 -10.91 -9.14
N LYS A 113 -12.98 -10.28 -8.76
CA LYS A 113 -13.63 -10.47 -7.48
C LYS A 113 -14.85 -11.36 -7.62
N PHE A 114 -14.99 -12.32 -6.70
CA PHE A 114 -16.11 -13.25 -6.67
C PHE A 114 -16.40 -13.71 -5.25
N LYS A 115 -17.62 -14.20 -5.01
CA LYS A 115 -18.03 -14.73 -3.71
C LYS A 115 -17.88 -16.24 -3.65
N ALA A 116 -17.42 -16.74 -2.51
CA ALA A 116 -17.42 -18.16 -2.17
C ALA A 116 -18.03 -18.35 -0.78
N GLY A 117 -19.35 -18.58 -0.75
CA GLY A 117 -20.11 -18.61 0.51
C GLY A 117 -20.06 -17.26 1.21
N VAL A 118 -19.51 -17.23 2.42
CA VAL A 118 -19.36 -16.00 3.22
C VAL A 118 -18.11 -15.19 2.88
N LEU A 119 -17.21 -15.73 2.06
CA LEU A 119 -15.95 -15.09 1.71
C LEU A 119 -16.08 -14.28 0.42
N ASP A 120 -15.50 -13.09 0.44
CA ASP A 120 -15.19 -12.28 -0.74
C ASP A 120 -13.76 -12.61 -1.17
N LEU A 121 -13.60 -13.16 -2.36
CA LEU A 121 -12.31 -13.56 -2.93
C LEU A 121 -11.87 -12.58 -4.01
N ASP A 122 -10.56 -12.36 -4.10
CA ASP A 122 -9.93 -11.49 -5.09
C ASP A 122 -8.68 -12.16 -5.62
N VAL A 123 -8.53 -12.22 -6.94
CA VAL A 123 -7.28 -12.63 -7.59
C VAL A 123 -6.90 -11.60 -8.62
N GLY A 124 -5.61 -11.28 -8.70
CA GLY A 124 -5.19 -10.19 -9.57
C GLY A 124 -3.70 -10.09 -9.78
N VAL A 125 -3.33 -9.03 -10.46
CA VAL A 125 -1.96 -8.65 -10.80
C VAL A 125 -1.73 -7.18 -10.45
N TYR A 126 -0.54 -6.89 -9.95
CA TYR A 126 0.02 -5.56 -9.80
C TYR A 126 1.24 -5.42 -10.70
N GLN A 127 1.34 -4.28 -11.37
CA GLN A 127 2.57 -3.78 -11.98
C GLN A 127 2.94 -2.48 -11.26
N TYR A 128 3.95 -2.55 -10.41
CA TYR A 128 4.59 -1.38 -9.82
C TYR A 128 5.55 -0.80 -10.86
N TYR A 129 5.33 0.44 -11.26
CA TYR A 129 6.09 1.11 -12.31
C TYR A 129 6.67 2.41 -11.77
N TYR A 130 7.99 2.59 -11.96
CA TYR A 130 8.74 3.74 -11.49
C TYR A 130 9.37 4.46 -12.68
N PRO A 131 8.67 5.46 -13.25
CA PRO A 131 9.25 6.32 -14.28
C PRO A 131 10.59 6.90 -13.80
N GLY A 132 11.61 6.81 -14.65
CA GLY A 132 12.97 7.29 -14.35
C GLY A 132 13.85 6.32 -13.55
N SER A 133 13.31 5.21 -13.04
CA SER A 133 14.10 4.17 -12.37
C SER A 133 13.48 2.77 -12.56
N THR A 134 13.63 2.20 -13.75
CA THR A 134 13.02 0.91 -14.12
C THR A 134 13.53 -0.27 -13.29
N ALA A 135 14.66 -0.11 -12.59
CA ALA A 135 15.17 -1.11 -11.65
C ALA A 135 14.19 -1.39 -10.49
N GLY A 136 13.35 -0.42 -10.12
CA GLY A 136 12.30 -0.61 -9.12
C GLY A 136 11.08 -1.36 -9.64
N ASN A 137 10.91 -1.50 -10.96
CA ASN A 137 9.69 -2.08 -11.54
C ASN A 137 9.52 -3.53 -11.09
N THR A 138 8.33 -3.83 -10.58
CA THR A 138 8.02 -5.13 -10.01
C THR A 138 6.64 -5.58 -10.49
N THR A 139 6.49 -6.86 -10.83
CA THR A 139 5.19 -7.45 -11.15
C THR A 139 4.86 -8.49 -10.10
N GLU A 140 3.70 -8.38 -9.49
CA GLU A 140 3.20 -9.37 -8.52
C GLU A 140 1.84 -9.90 -8.97
N ILE A 141 1.62 -11.20 -8.81
CA ILE A 141 0.27 -11.77 -8.79
C ILE A 141 -0.17 -11.94 -7.34
N TYR A 142 -1.47 -11.98 -7.08
CA TYR A 142 -1.96 -12.18 -5.73
C TYR A 142 -3.29 -12.91 -5.67
N GLY A 143 -3.56 -13.44 -4.48
CA GLY A 143 -4.87 -13.91 -4.05
C GLY A 143 -5.21 -13.32 -2.69
N GLY A 144 -6.46 -12.96 -2.49
CA GLY A 144 -6.99 -12.39 -1.25
C GLY A 144 -8.36 -12.94 -0.90
N ALA A 145 -8.68 -12.90 0.39
CA ALA A 145 -9.95 -13.34 0.94
C ALA A 145 -10.35 -12.47 2.13
N SER A 146 -11.53 -11.86 2.07
CA SER A 146 -12.13 -11.14 3.20
C SER A 146 -13.42 -11.78 3.65
N TRP A 147 -13.69 -11.58 4.93
CA TRP A 147 -14.96 -11.89 5.55
C TRP A 147 -15.36 -10.70 6.43
N SER A 148 -16.62 -10.30 6.33
CA SER A 148 -17.14 -9.17 7.12
C SER A 148 -18.36 -9.59 7.91
N ASP A 149 -18.38 -9.15 9.17
CA ASP A 149 -19.50 -9.28 10.07
C ASP A 149 -19.74 -7.94 10.78
N GLU A 150 -20.99 -7.49 10.81
CA GLU A 150 -21.33 -6.18 11.38
C GLU A 150 -21.03 -6.08 12.88
N ARG A 151 -21.01 -7.18 13.63
CA ARG A 151 -20.78 -7.17 15.07
C ARG A 151 -19.31 -7.19 15.40
N ILE A 152 -18.52 -8.01 14.71
CA ILE A 152 -17.12 -8.21 15.08
C ILE A 152 -16.12 -7.55 14.14
N GLY A 153 -16.51 -7.14 12.94
CA GLY A 153 -15.68 -6.39 11.99
C GLY A 153 -15.32 -7.19 10.74
N THR A 154 -14.35 -6.65 9.99
CA THR A 154 -13.86 -7.24 8.75
C THR A 154 -12.49 -7.85 8.99
N PHE A 155 -12.35 -9.12 8.61
CA PHE A 155 -11.09 -9.85 8.56
C PHE A 155 -10.69 -10.09 7.12
N ALA A 156 -9.39 -10.08 6.88
CA ALA A 156 -8.90 -9.72 5.58
C ALA A 156 -7.48 -10.29 5.41
N GLY A 157 -7.27 -11.18 4.45
CA GLY A 157 -5.95 -11.72 4.09
C GLY A 157 -5.61 -11.52 2.62
N LYS A 158 -4.34 -11.20 2.31
CA LYS A 158 -3.81 -11.13 0.94
C LYS A 158 -2.42 -11.75 0.89
N TYR A 159 -2.17 -12.58 -0.12
CA TYR A 159 -0.85 -13.12 -0.43
C TYR A 159 -0.43 -12.70 -1.83
N SER A 160 0.67 -11.95 -1.91
CA SER A 160 1.28 -11.48 -3.16
C SER A 160 2.55 -12.28 -3.46
N TRP A 161 2.81 -12.54 -4.74
CA TRP A 161 3.97 -13.29 -5.24
C TRP A 161 4.59 -12.54 -6.42
N THR A 162 5.86 -12.19 -6.30
CA THR A 162 6.64 -11.54 -7.35
C THR A 162 6.98 -12.48 -8.50
N VAL A 163 6.51 -12.13 -9.71
CA VAL A 163 6.76 -12.88 -10.94
C VAL A 163 7.81 -12.23 -11.85
N SER A 164 8.14 -10.96 -11.62
CA SER A 164 9.26 -10.29 -12.27
C SER A 164 10.62 -10.81 -11.76
N LYS A 165 11.67 -10.56 -12.55
CA LYS A 165 13.06 -10.94 -12.24
C LYS A 165 13.74 -10.11 -11.14
N ASP A 166 13.13 -9.01 -10.76
CA ASP A 166 13.57 -8.21 -9.63
C ASP A 166 12.42 -8.00 -8.66
N TYR A 167 12.76 -7.58 -7.44
CA TYR A 167 11.84 -7.18 -6.39
C TYR A 167 12.28 -5.82 -5.87
N PHE A 168 11.70 -4.75 -6.40
CA PHE A 168 11.98 -3.36 -6.02
C PHE A 168 13.49 -3.03 -5.97
N ASN A 169 14.27 -3.52 -6.93
CA ASN A 169 15.74 -3.42 -7.02
C ASN A 169 16.53 -4.07 -5.86
N TYR A 170 15.90 -4.86 -4.98
CA TYR A 170 16.61 -5.53 -3.89
C TYR A 170 17.58 -6.59 -4.40
N ALA A 171 17.27 -7.27 -5.51
CA ALA A 171 18.19 -8.24 -6.11
C ALA A 171 19.22 -7.55 -7.02
N GLY A 172 18.90 -6.36 -7.54
CA GLY A 172 19.76 -5.62 -8.47
C GLY A 172 19.89 -6.31 -9.83
N HIS A 173 18.89 -7.10 -10.23
CA HIS A 173 18.89 -7.90 -11.46
C HIS A 173 19.08 -7.00 -12.69
N GLN A 174 18.34 -5.88 -12.74
CA GLN A 174 18.47 -4.89 -13.84
C GLN A 174 19.86 -4.24 -13.89
N GLY A 175 20.57 -4.19 -12.76
CA GLY A 175 21.94 -3.70 -12.65
C GLY A 175 23.01 -4.75 -12.97
N GLY A 176 22.63 -5.98 -13.33
CA GLY A 176 23.57 -7.05 -13.69
C GLY A 176 24.20 -7.77 -12.51
N SER A 177 23.55 -7.78 -11.33
CA SER A 177 24.04 -8.50 -10.15
C SER A 177 24.17 -10.02 -10.35
N GLY A 178 23.44 -10.58 -11.31
CA GLY A 178 23.29 -12.04 -11.50
C GLY A 178 22.35 -12.70 -10.51
N LEU A 179 21.68 -11.93 -9.65
CA LEU A 179 20.74 -12.38 -8.63
C LEU A 179 19.29 -12.08 -9.04
N ASP A 180 18.33 -12.87 -8.55
CA ASP A 180 16.90 -12.77 -8.90
C ASP A 180 16.01 -12.48 -7.68
N GLY A 181 15.05 -11.57 -7.85
CA GLY A 181 14.02 -11.25 -6.85
C GLY A 181 12.72 -12.03 -7.01
N GLN A 182 12.56 -12.76 -8.11
CA GLN A 182 11.41 -13.60 -8.44
C GLN A 182 11.16 -14.62 -7.33
N ASN A 183 9.89 -14.81 -6.99
CA ASN A 183 9.43 -15.61 -5.84
C ASN A 183 9.63 -14.98 -4.47
N THR A 184 10.03 -13.71 -4.38
CA THR A 184 9.71 -12.93 -3.18
C THR A 184 8.20 -12.90 -3.02
N SER A 185 7.72 -13.07 -1.80
CA SER A 185 6.29 -13.05 -1.51
C SER A 185 5.95 -12.23 -0.28
N TYR A 186 4.68 -11.88 -0.15
CA TYR A 186 4.18 -11.06 0.94
C TYR A 186 2.82 -11.55 1.41
N LEU A 187 2.71 -11.85 2.70
CA LEU A 187 1.42 -12.12 3.36
C LEU A 187 1.00 -10.89 4.15
N ASN A 188 -0.23 -10.44 3.97
CA ASN A 188 -0.87 -9.41 4.80
C ASN A 188 -2.12 -9.98 5.47
N LEU A 189 -2.27 -9.71 6.76
CA LEU A 189 -3.48 -9.98 7.53
C LEU A 189 -3.93 -8.67 8.17
N SER A 190 -5.20 -8.32 7.98
CA SER A 190 -5.77 -7.07 8.47
C SER A 190 -7.13 -7.26 9.12
N TYR A 191 -7.45 -6.29 9.96
CA TYR A 191 -8.70 -6.18 10.68
C TYR A 191 -9.16 -4.74 10.69
N SER A 192 -10.46 -4.52 10.48
CA SER A 192 -11.08 -3.21 10.65
C SER A 192 -12.47 -3.30 11.26
N LYS A 193 -12.81 -2.31 12.09
CA LYS A 193 -14.09 -2.24 12.78
C LYS A 193 -14.46 -0.80 13.08
N GLU A 194 -15.68 -0.41 12.72
CA GLU A 194 -16.27 0.80 13.27
C GLU A 194 -16.54 0.60 14.76
N ILE A 195 -15.81 1.34 15.59
CA ILE A 195 -15.84 1.24 17.06
C ILE A 195 -16.69 2.34 17.69
N PHE A 196 -16.86 3.44 16.98
CA PHE A 196 -17.78 4.54 17.28
C PHE A 196 -18.30 5.10 15.95
N PRO A 197 -19.45 5.79 15.93
CA PRO A 197 -19.96 6.40 14.71
C PRO A 197 -18.87 7.19 13.97
N LYS A 198 -18.62 6.84 12.71
CA LYS A 198 -17.61 7.44 11.82
C LYS A 198 -16.14 7.15 12.20
N LEU A 199 -15.87 6.47 13.30
CA LEU A 199 -14.53 6.11 13.74
C LEU A 199 -14.27 4.61 13.55
N THR A 200 -13.42 4.31 12.58
CA THR A 200 -13.02 2.94 12.24
C THR A 200 -11.62 2.65 12.76
N PHE A 201 -11.50 1.69 13.67
CA PHE A 201 -10.21 1.10 14.02
C PHE A 201 -9.71 0.23 12.87
N LYS A 202 -8.41 0.32 12.57
CA LYS A 202 -7.73 -0.45 11.53
C LYS A 202 -6.40 -0.97 12.05
N THR A 203 -6.12 -2.24 11.83
CA THR A 203 -4.83 -2.84 12.14
C THR A 203 -4.44 -3.85 11.07
N ALA A 204 -3.15 -3.99 10.82
CA ALA A 204 -2.61 -5.00 9.93
C ALA A 204 -1.22 -5.45 10.39
N VAL A 205 -0.90 -6.69 10.08
CA VAL A 205 0.45 -7.25 10.15
C VAL A 205 0.75 -7.90 8.81
N GLY A 206 1.98 -7.76 8.35
CA GLY A 206 2.45 -8.46 7.16
C GLY A 206 3.81 -9.09 7.37
N TYR A 207 4.16 -10.00 6.46
CA TYR A 207 5.47 -10.63 6.42
C TYR A 207 5.97 -10.74 4.98
N THR A 208 7.17 -10.20 4.74
CA THR A 208 7.85 -10.30 3.45
C THR A 208 8.82 -11.47 3.48
N PHE A 209 8.63 -12.44 2.59
CA PHE A 209 9.50 -13.60 2.40
C PHE A 209 10.50 -13.31 1.27
N LEU A 210 11.69 -12.82 1.62
CA LEU A 210 12.75 -12.57 0.64
C LEU A 210 13.41 -13.87 0.15
N THR A 211 13.81 -13.89 -1.12
CA THR A 211 14.53 -15.02 -1.75
C THR A 211 15.89 -15.27 -1.09
N SER A 212 16.51 -16.42 -1.36
CA SER A 212 17.91 -16.68 -0.97
C SER A 212 18.87 -15.65 -1.56
N ASP A 213 18.65 -15.28 -2.81
CA ASP A 213 19.47 -14.33 -3.56
C ASP A 213 19.50 -12.97 -2.89
N ILE A 214 18.33 -12.40 -2.57
CA ILE A 214 18.24 -11.13 -1.85
C ILE A 214 18.85 -11.26 -0.45
N ARG A 215 18.59 -12.36 0.27
CA ARG A 215 19.14 -12.56 1.62
C ARG A 215 20.66 -12.74 1.63
N SER A 216 21.26 -13.20 0.53
CA SER A 216 22.71 -13.32 0.38
C SER A 216 23.42 -11.96 0.43
N LEU A 217 22.70 -10.87 0.10
CA LEU A 217 23.17 -9.49 0.18
C LEU A 217 23.11 -8.90 1.60
N GLY A 218 22.65 -9.67 2.59
CA GLY A 218 22.54 -9.24 3.98
C GLY A 218 21.14 -8.77 4.39
N TYR A 219 20.21 -8.61 3.44
CA TYR A 219 18.80 -8.34 3.74
C TYR A 219 18.16 -9.50 4.52
N ARG A 220 17.03 -9.20 5.18
CA ARG A 220 16.28 -10.16 6.01
C ARG A 220 14.81 -10.11 5.69
N SER A 221 14.17 -11.27 5.59
CA SER A 221 12.71 -11.37 5.64
C SER A 221 12.21 -10.74 6.94
N TYR A 222 11.10 -10.01 6.88
CA TYR A 222 10.70 -9.13 7.98
C TYR A 222 9.19 -9.04 8.12
N PHE A 223 8.75 -8.76 9.35
CA PHE A 223 7.39 -8.34 9.65
C PHE A 223 7.22 -6.84 9.50
N ASP A 224 6.07 -6.42 8.99
CA ASP A 224 5.57 -5.04 9.05
C ASP A 224 4.23 -4.96 9.79
N TYR A 225 3.89 -3.76 10.26
CA TYR A 225 2.64 -3.52 10.97
C TYR A 225 2.09 -2.13 10.75
N ASN A 226 0.78 -2.00 10.89
CA ASN A 226 0.02 -0.76 10.94
C ASN A 226 -1.03 -0.88 12.04
N VAL A 227 -1.12 0.10 12.94
CA VAL A 227 -2.19 0.20 13.94
C VAL A 227 -2.69 1.64 13.97
N GLY A 228 -3.98 1.85 13.79
CA GLY A 228 -4.54 3.18 13.73
C GLY A 228 -6.06 3.24 13.71
N ALA A 229 -6.57 4.44 13.47
CA ALA A 229 -7.98 4.69 13.27
C ALA A 229 -8.21 5.73 12.17
N SER A 230 -9.38 5.66 11.55
CA SER A 230 -9.84 6.55 10.50
C SER A 230 -11.15 7.18 10.93
N TYR A 231 -11.23 8.51 10.87
CA TYR A 231 -12.44 9.27 11.13
C TYR A 231 -13.02 9.79 9.80
N ASP A 232 -14.26 9.43 9.53
CA ASP A 232 -15.00 9.88 8.35
C ASP A 232 -15.74 11.19 8.66
N PHE A 233 -15.38 12.28 7.98
CA PHE A 233 -16.09 13.55 8.11
C PHE A 233 -17.41 13.57 7.33
N GLY A 234 -17.64 12.58 6.46
CA GLY A 234 -18.71 12.54 5.49
C GLY A 234 -18.28 13.11 4.13
N SER A 235 -19.15 12.95 3.13
CA SER A 235 -18.92 13.44 1.76
C SER A 235 -17.59 12.99 1.16
N GLY A 236 -17.11 11.79 1.54
CA GLY A 236 -15.85 11.22 1.06
C GLY A 236 -14.58 11.82 1.65
N LEU A 237 -14.64 12.68 2.67
CA LEU A 237 -13.46 13.21 3.34
C LEU A 237 -13.17 12.42 4.62
N SER A 238 -11.94 11.93 4.79
CA SER A 238 -11.53 11.20 6.00
C SER A 238 -10.13 11.58 6.47
N LEU A 239 -9.88 11.46 7.78
CA LEU A 239 -8.55 11.57 8.39
C LEU A 239 -8.18 10.25 9.04
N THR A 240 -7.01 9.72 8.68
CA THR A 240 -6.44 8.51 9.27
C THR A 240 -5.19 8.85 10.05
N GLY A 241 -5.12 8.38 11.30
CA GLY A 241 -3.91 8.40 12.11
C GLY A 241 -3.46 6.97 12.43
N SER A 242 -2.19 6.66 12.20
CA SER A 242 -1.66 5.31 12.39
C SER A 242 -0.19 5.30 12.79
N VAL A 243 0.24 4.29 13.52
CA VAL A 243 1.66 3.95 13.69
C VAL A 243 2.00 2.82 12.75
N GLN A 244 3.05 3.01 11.96
CA GLN A 244 3.47 2.06 10.93
C GLN A 244 4.99 1.83 10.99
N GLY A 245 5.43 0.59 10.79
CA GLY A 245 6.85 0.23 10.85
C GLY A 245 7.12 -1.20 10.40
N ALA A 246 8.40 -1.55 10.41
CA ALA A 246 8.86 -2.90 10.14
C ALA A 246 9.99 -3.33 11.08
N THR A 247 10.14 -4.64 11.23
CA THR A 247 11.23 -5.30 11.96
C THR A 247 12.53 -5.27 11.14
N GLU A 248 13.60 -5.89 11.64
CA GLU A 248 14.88 -6.02 10.91
C GLU A 248 15.53 -4.69 10.47
N GLN A 249 15.32 -3.60 11.22
CA GLN A 249 15.76 -2.25 10.84
C GLN A 249 17.23 -2.17 10.38
N ALA A 250 18.13 -2.87 11.08
CA ALA A 250 19.55 -2.87 10.77
C ALA A 250 19.89 -3.48 9.39
N ALA A 251 19.11 -4.46 8.92
CA ALA A 251 19.29 -5.09 7.62
C ALA A 251 18.94 -4.17 6.45
N PHE A 252 18.30 -3.02 6.72
CA PHE A 252 17.86 -2.04 5.72
C PHE A 252 18.46 -0.66 5.98
N ASN A 253 19.55 -0.57 6.74
CA ASN A 253 20.19 0.71 7.04
C ASN A 253 20.75 1.35 5.75
N LEU A 254 20.35 2.60 5.53
CA LEU A 254 20.87 3.49 4.51
C LEU A 254 21.80 4.50 5.17
N ILE A 255 22.92 4.84 4.53
CA ILE A 255 23.86 5.85 5.05
C ILE A 255 23.19 7.22 5.01
N ALA A 256 23.09 7.88 6.15
CA ALA A 256 22.56 9.23 6.30
C ALA A 256 23.67 10.28 6.31
N GLU A 257 24.76 10.00 7.03
CA GLU A 257 25.97 10.82 7.01
C GLU A 257 27.17 9.88 6.82
N PRO A 258 28.01 10.08 5.79
CA PRO A 258 29.17 9.22 5.52
C PRO A 258 30.33 9.46 6.50
N GLY A 259 30.24 10.47 7.36
CA GLY A 259 31.30 10.84 8.29
C GLY A 259 32.55 11.40 7.59
N VAL A 260 33.69 11.33 8.29
CA VAL A 260 35.02 11.72 7.80
C VAL A 260 35.94 10.51 7.86
N VAL A 261 36.73 10.29 6.82
CA VAL A 261 37.74 9.22 6.79
C VAL A 261 39.07 9.76 7.30
N ILE A 262 39.57 9.21 8.41
CA ILE A 262 40.89 9.54 8.98
C ILE A 262 41.73 8.26 8.96
N ASN A 263 42.85 8.28 8.24
CA ASN A 263 43.74 7.12 8.06
C ASN A 263 43.01 5.85 7.54
N GLY A 264 42.03 6.01 6.64
CA GLY A 264 41.24 4.91 6.10
C GLY A 264 40.13 4.39 7.01
N ILE A 265 39.96 4.97 8.22
CA ILE A 265 38.91 4.61 9.16
C ILE A 265 37.80 5.68 9.11
N PRO A 266 36.55 5.30 8.83
CA PRO A 266 35.44 6.25 8.83
C PRO A 266 34.99 6.57 10.27
N PHE A 267 34.87 7.84 10.60
CA PHE A 267 34.38 8.37 11.87
C PHE A 267 33.11 9.18 11.67
N GLY A 268 32.13 9.01 12.57
CA GLY A 268 30.88 9.79 12.53
C GLY A 268 29.89 9.33 11.45
N VAL A 269 29.98 8.07 10.98
CA VAL A 269 28.99 7.52 10.07
C VAL A 269 27.66 7.36 10.81
N THR A 270 26.58 7.87 10.24
CA THR A 270 25.23 7.64 10.75
C THR A 270 24.37 6.97 9.69
N ALA A 271 23.41 6.17 10.15
CA ALA A 271 22.51 5.42 9.29
C ALA A 271 21.04 5.68 9.65
N PHE A 272 20.18 5.48 8.67
CA PHE A 272 18.75 5.57 8.79
C PHE A 272 18.11 4.30 8.22
N SER A 273 17.17 3.71 8.96
CA SER A 273 16.39 2.57 8.46
C SER A 273 15.02 3.03 7.95
N PRO A 274 14.61 2.68 6.72
CA PRO A 274 13.26 2.93 6.22
C PRO A 274 12.20 2.17 7.03
N ASN A 275 12.59 1.10 7.73
CA ASN A 275 11.72 0.29 8.59
C ASN A 275 11.38 1.00 9.90
N LYS A 276 12.03 2.14 10.22
CA LYS A 276 11.82 2.88 11.46
C LYS A 276 10.32 3.21 11.66
N PRO A 277 9.75 2.93 12.84
CA PRO A 277 8.35 3.23 13.11
C PRO A 277 8.04 4.73 13.03
N ARG A 278 6.92 5.07 12.42
CA ARG A 278 6.44 6.45 12.26
C ARG A 278 4.97 6.55 12.65
N PHE A 279 4.60 7.65 13.30
CA PHE A 279 3.22 8.09 13.30
C PHE A 279 2.93 8.79 11.97
N ILE A 280 1.83 8.40 11.34
CA ILE A 280 1.42 8.85 10.00
C ILE A 280 0.01 9.40 10.11
N LEU A 281 -0.15 10.64 9.65
CA LEU A 281 -1.45 11.26 9.40
C LEU A 281 -1.69 11.31 7.91
N MET A 282 -2.90 10.92 7.48
CA MET A 282 -3.32 10.94 6.10
C MET A 282 -4.73 11.52 5.98
N LEU A 283 -4.86 12.59 5.21
CA LEU A 283 -6.14 13.19 4.83
C LEU A 283 -6.49 12.70 3.43
N THR A 284 -7.66 12.08 3.26
CA THR A 284 -8.10 11.49 1.99
C THR A 284 -9.45 12.06 1.57
N LYS A 285 -9.56 12.38 0.27
CA LYS A 285 -10.80 12.71 -0.41
C LYS A 285 -11.11 11.63 -1.44
N THR A 286 -12.28 11.00 -1.33
CA THR A 286 -12.84 10.06 -2.31
C THR A 286 -13.94 10.75 -3.12
N LEU A 287 -14.02 10.40 -4.41
CA LEU A 287 -14.95 10.92 -5.42
C LEU A 287 -15.74 9.77 -6.03
#